data_AF-A0A7C7TNV3-F1
#
_entry.id   AF-A0A7C7TNV3-F1
#
_cell.length_a   1.000
_cell.length_b   1.000
_cell.length_c   1.000
_cell.angle_alpha   90.00
_cell.angle_beta   90.00
_cell.angle_gamma   90.00
#
_symmetry.space_group_name_H-M   'P 1'
#
loop_
_entity.id
_entity.type
_entity.pdbx_description
1 polymer ?
#
loop_
_entity_poly.entity_id
_entity_poly.type
_entity_poly.pdbx_seq_one_letter_code
_entity_poly.pdbx_strand_id
1 'polypeptide(L)'
;MKSIRFSDQIQLTQIACSGVHSRLQKTRSVVLSGVAVVLLVACASSESTQADQTTPTNTTQRSTVNITQPAVSTTSTTMPDAVADSAPPSPTSTVPQTTTTTSTTTSTPTVTTTVFAPTVAITNNGIVVRVSEINTDGWLVVDPCGDVKSVSTATPVRDIRVVLDPGHGGKDPGARGPTGLAESRLNLQVALAVAGLLELREIPTMLTRAGDYYMSLDERVFLGDAVNAEAFVSIHHNAPTAAKSNKPGTEVFAQTGDDGSARLAGLLHQEVFEVLDAIEGIQWTSRWDAGALRVVNSAGDDAYSLVRKPQTTNALLEIAYLASPSEGKFLATENYVQLVAHPIATAIETFLTTDDVGTPLIERARVHNPTGGRRTCPTVELE
;
A
#
# COMPACT_ATOMS: atom_id res chain seq x y z
N MET A 1 22.12 14.74 -29.57
CA MET A 1 22.77 13.46 -29.19
C MET A 1 24.06 13.77 -28.45
N LYS A 2 24.06 13.66 -27.13
CA LYS A 2 25.29 13.64 -26.31
C LYS A 2 25.21 12.38 -25.46
N SER A 3 26.21 11.53 -25.60
CA SER A 3 26.37 10.24 -24.93
C SER A 3 26.50 10.43 -23.43
N ILE A 4 25.66 9.74 -22.65
CA ILE A 4 25.83 9.55 -21.21
C ILE A 4 26.97 8.54 -21.01
N ARG A 5 27.87 8.83 -20.06
CA ARG A 5 29.02 7.97 -19.73
C ARG A 5 28.56 6.85 -18.79
N PHE A 6 29.11 5.66 -19.01
CA PHE A 6 28.95 4.41 -18.25
C PHE A 6 29.17 4.51 -16.71
N SER A 7 29.58 5.67 -16.19
CA SER A 7 29.95 5.86 -14.79
C SER A 7 28.74 6.09 -13.86
N ASP A 8 27.64 6.65 -14.38
CA ASP A 8 26.48 7.01 -13.54
C ASP A 8 25.58 5.80 -13.22
N GLN A 9 25.63 4.74 -14.03
CA GLN A 9 24.90 3.49 -13.74
C GLN A 9 25.54 2.67 -12.61
N ILE A 10 26.86 2.74 -12.43
CA ILE A 10 27.60 1.95 -11.42
C ILE A 10 27.31 2.47 -10.00
N GLN A 11 27.05 3.77 -9.85
CA GLN A 11 26.84 4.40 -8.55
C GLN A 11 25.47 4.04 -7.94
N LEU A 12 24.44 3.85 -8.78
CA LEU A 12 23.11 3.39 -8.34
C LEU A 12 23.08 1.91 -7.95
N THR A 13 23.90 1.06 -8.59
CA THR A 13 24.00 -0.36 -8.22
C THR A 13 24.73 -0.56 -6.88
N GLN A 14 25.68 0.32 -6.54
CA GLN A 14 26.42 0.24 -5.27
C GLN A 14 25.60 0.67 -4.03
N ILE A 15 24.67 1.61 -4.18
CA ILE A 15 23.78 2.03 -3.09
C ILE A 15 22.76 0.91 -2.78
N ALA A 16 22.22 0.24 -3.80
CA ALA A 16 21.31 -0.89 -3.62
C ALA A 16 21.97 -2.13 -2.99
N CYS A 17 23.25 -2.40 -3.26
CA CYS A 17 23.97 -3.54 -2.68
C CYS A 17 24.36 -3.35 -1.20
N SER A 18 24.50 -2.12 -0.72
CA SER A 18 24.96 -1.83 0.65
C SER A 18 23.88 -2.08 1.72
N GLY A 19 22.60 -1.92 1.37
CA GLY A 19 21.48 -2.23 2.27
C GLY A 19 21.32 -3.72 2.54
N VAL A 20 21.55 -4.56 1.52
CA VAL A 20 21.37 -6.02 1.58
C VAL A 20 22.47 -6.71 2.41
N HIS A 21 23.70 -6.19 2.40
CA HIS A 21 24.82 -6.76 3.18
C HIS A 21 24.65 -6.61 4.70
N SER A 22 23.87 -5.63 5.18
CA SER A 22 23.65 -5.42 6.63
C SER A 22 22.72 -6.47 7.26
N ARG A 23 21.82 -7.09 6.47
CA ARG A 23 20.91 -8.15 6.96
C ARG A 23 21.55 -9.55 7.00
N LEU A 24 22.64 -9.80 6.28
CA LEU A 24 23.35 -11.09 6.29
C LEU A 24 24.36 -11.24 7.45
N GLN A 25 24.67 -10.18 8.20
CA GLN A 25 25.60 -10.24 9.33
C GLN A 25 24.94 -10.46 10.70
N LYS A 26 23.59 -10.39 10.80
CA LYS A 26 22.87 -10.58 12.07
C LYS A 26 22.50 -12.03 12.40
N THR A 27 22.82 -12.99 11.54
CA THR A 27 22.60 -14.42 11.78
C THR A 27 23.90 -15.21 11.57
N ARG A 28 24.73 -15.33 12.61
CA ARG A 28 25.83 -16.31 12.63
C ARG A 28 25.77 -17.17 13.88
N SER A 29 25.18 -18.36 13.73
CA SER A 29 25.74 -19.61 14.24
C SER A 29 24.95 -20.78 13.70
N VAL A 30 25.58 -21.60 12.85
CA VAL A 30 25.66 -23.08 12.91
C VAL A 30 26.27 -23.57 11.59
N VAL A 31 27.53 -24.01 11.72
CA VAL A 31 28.25 -25.10 11.01
C VAL A 31 28.37 -25.07 9.47
N LEU A 32 29.63 -24.95 9.03
CA LEU A 32 30.15 -25.26 7.69
C LEU A 32 29.95 -26.75 7.33
N SER A 33 29.53 -27.01 6.08
CA SER A 33 30.20 -28.00 5.21
C SER A 33 29.85 -27.79 3.74
N GLY A 34 30.83 -27.29 2.96
CA GLY A 34 31.24 -27.89 1.69
C GLY A 34 30.44 -27.65 0.40
N VAL A 35 31.12 -26.97 -0.54
CA VAL A 35 31.02 -27.08 -2.02
C VAL A 35 29.82 -26.33 -2.64
N ALA A 36 29.95 -25.31 -3.50
CA ALA A 36 30.89 -25.11 -4.60
C ALA A 36 31.25 -23.63 -4.83
N VAL A 37 32.53 -23.43 -5.12
CA VAL A 37 33.15 -22.23 -5.71
C VAL A 37 33.15 -22.41 -7.23
N VAL A 38 32.71 -21.42 -8.01
CA VAL A 38 33.32 -20.98 -9.28
C VAL A 38 32.93 -19.51 -9.56
N LEU A 39 33.94 -18.63 -9.35
CA LEU A 39 34.39 -17.45 -10.14
C LEU A 39 33.38 -16.36 -10.59
N LEU A 40 33.64 -15.04 -10.58
CA LEU A 40 34.78 -14.14 -10.32
C LEU A 40 34.20 -12.71 -10.07
N VAL A 41 34.53 -12.01 -8.98
CA VAL A 41 35.62 -11.02 -8.77
C VAL A 41 35.41 -9.63 -9.41
N ALA A 42 35.10 -8.65 -8.54
CA ALA A 42 35.68 -7.30 -8.40
C ALA A 42 34.97 -6.69 -7.17
N CYS A 43 35.59 -6.35 -6.03
CA CYS A 43 36.74 -5.49 -5.80
C CYS A 43 37.46 -5.94 -4.51
N ALA A 44 38.79 -5.94 -4.55
CA ALA A 44 39.63 -5.98 -3.35
C ALA A 44 40.56 -4.76 -3.37
N SER A 45 40.80 -4.25 -2.15
CA SER A 45 41.94 -3.44 -1.70
C SER A 45 42.17 -2.05 -2.29
N SER A 46 41.90 -1.04 -1.45
CA SER A 46 42.94 -0.06 -1.08
C SER A 46 42.64 0.46 0.34
N GLU A 47 43.35 -0.10 1.32
CA GLU A 47 43.54 0.53 2.64
C GLU A 47 44.58 1.65 2.50
N SER A 48 44.30 2.81 3.08
CA SER A 48 45.32 3.79 3.44
C SER A 48 45.02 4.35 4.83
N THR A 49 45.94 4.04 5.74
CA THR A 49 46.07 4.48 7.14
C THR A 49 46.57 5.92 7.27
N GLN A 50 46.00 6.72 8.19
CA GLN A 50 46.70 7.53 9.23
C GLN A 50 45.69 8.40 10.01
N ALA A 51 45.55 8.16 11.33
CA ALA A 51 46.10 8.94 12.47
C ALA A 51 45.24 10.18 12.81
N ASP A 52 44.38 10.10 13.83
CA ASP A 52 44.63 10.40 15.26
C ASP A 52 45.07 11.85 15.54
N GLN A 53 44.17 12.63 16.14
CA GLN A 53 44.48 13.74 17.04
C GLN A 53 43.30 14.01 17.98
N THR A 54 43.66 14.24 19.24
CA THR A 54 42.84 14.22 20.45
C THR A 54 42.63 15.64 21.03
N THR A 55 41.39 15.96 21.43
CA THR A 55 40.90 16.71 22.65
C THR A 55 41.33 18.22 22.79
N PRO A 56 40.60 19.15 23.49
CA PRO A 56 39.69 18.90 24.61
C PRO A 56 38.36 19.68 24.77
N THR A 57 37.60 19.08 25.70
CA THR A 57 36.41 19.46 26.49
C THR A 57 36.12 20.95 26.75
N ASN A 58 34.81 21.25 26.85
CA ASN A 58 34.31 22.16 27.87
C ASN A 58 32.98 21.69 28.48
N THR A 59 32.97 21.62 29.80
CA THR A 59 31.90 21.19 30.71
C THR A 59 31.16 22.40 31.23
N THR A 60 29.82 22.39 31.26
CA THR A 60 29.07 23.18 32.24
C THR A 60 27.85 22.42 32.74
N GLN A 61 27.88 22.08 34.03
CA GLN A 61 26.76 21.63 34.86
C GLN A 61 25.69 22.71 35.01
N ARG A 62 24.42 22.32 35.15
CA ARG A 62 23.52 22.99 36.11
C ARG A 62 22.41 22.08 36.64
N SER A 63 22.62 21.68 37.90
CA SER A 63 21.72 21.63 39.05
C SER A 63 20.24 21.22 38.89
N THR A 64 19.96 20.10 39.55
CA THR A 64 18.70 19.68 40.16
C THR A 64 18.09 20.71 41.11
N VAL A 65 16.76 20.84 41.12
CA VAL A 65 15.99 21.37 42.26
C VAL A 65 14.73 20.51 42.46
N ASN A 66 14.69 19.81 43.59
CA ASN A 66 13.49 19.22 44.18
C ASN A 66 12.74 20.32 44.95
N ILE A 67 11.42 20.43 44.77
CA ILE A 67 10.54 21.12 45.74
C ILE A 67 9.36 20.22 46.07
N THR A 68 9.17 20.07 47.38
CA THR A 68 8.17 19.27 48.10
C THR A 68 6.78 19.91 48.07
N GLN A 69 5.78 19.03 48.17
CA GLN A 69 4.32 19.17 48.35
C GLN A 69 3.82 20.27 49.33
N PRO A 70 2.51 20.61 49.29
CA PRO A 70 1.61 19.99 50.28
C PRO A 70 0.23 19.56 49.75
N ALA A 71 -0.41 18.69 50.53
CA ALA A 71 -1.69 18.02 50.32
C ALA A 71 -2.93 18.90 50.57
N VAL A 72 -4.06 18.54 49.95
CA VAL A 72 -5.42 18.85 50.43
C VAL A 72 -6.36 17.65 50.18
N SER A 73 -7.22 17.41 51.17
CA SER A 73 -8.08 16.27 51.46
C SER A 73 -9.40 16.17 50.70
N THR A 74 -9.96 14.94 50.72
CA THR A 74 -11.39 14.52 50.78
C THR A 74 -12.29 14.88 49.59
N THR A 75 -13.11 13.99 49.01
CA THR A 75 -14.18 13.24 49.70
C THR A 75 -14.66 12.07 48.83
N SER A 76 -15.03 10.98 49.50
CA SER A 76 -15.72 9.79 48.99
C SER A 76 -17.18 10.06 48.63
N THR A 77 -17.69 9.47 47.56
CA THR A 77 -19.08 8.98 47.51
C THR A 77 -19.16 7.73 46.63
N THR A 78 -19.72 6.68 47.20
CA THR A 78 -19.87 5.32 46.71
C THR A 78 -21.27 5.05 46.15
N MET A 79 -21.34 4.09 45.22
CA MET A 79 -22.46 3.18 44.85
C MET A 79 -23.57 3.70 43.93
N PRO A 80 -24.33 2.82 43.22
CA PRO A 80 -24.28 1.35 43.22
C PRO A 80 -24.17 0.66 41.84
N ASP A 81 -23.79 -0.62 41.91
CA ASP A 81 -23.84 -1.64 40.87
C ASP A 81 -25.24 -1.85 40.28
N ALA A 82 -25.30 -2.00 38.95
CA ALA A 82 -26.48 -2.40 38.21
C ALA A 82 -26.46 -3.91 37.94
N VAL A 83 -27.51 -4.53 38.50
CA VAL A 83 -28.02 -5.89 38.41
C VAL A 83 -27.98 -6.49 37.00
N ALA A 84 -27.57 -7.77 36.96
CA ALA A 84 -27.61 -8.66 35.81
C ALA A 84 -29.05 -8.95 35.36
N ASP A 85 -29.33 -8.81 34.06
CA ASP A 85 -30.58 -9.22 33.45
C ASP A 85 -30.45 -10.59 32.80
N SER A 86 -31.45 -11.43 33.05
CA SER A 86 -31.48 -12.86 32.73
C SER A 86 -32.34 -13.08 31.49
N ALA A 87 -31.79 -13.82 30.51
CA ALA A 87 -32.48 -14.18 29.28
C ALA A 87 -33.70 -15.10 29.53
N PRO A 88 -34.85 -14.87 28.88
CA PRO A 88 -35.96 -15.81 28.89
C PRO A 88 -35.84 -16.90 27.78
N PRO A 89 -36.41 -18.10 28.02
CA PRO A 89 -36.18 -19.30 27.19
C PRO A 89 -37.00 -19.34 25.89
N SER A 90 -36.43 -20.02 24.89
CA SER A 90 -37.06 -20.34 23.60
C SER A 90 -38.13 -21.44 23.74
N PRO A 91 -39.25 -21.39 23.00
CA PRO A 91 -40.26 -22.44 23.01
C PRO A 91 -39.86 -23.66 22.17
N THR A 92 -39.90 -24.82 22.81
CA THR A 92 -39.85 -26.17 22.24
C THR A 92 -41.03 -26.40 21.28
N SER A 93 -40.74 -26.81 20.04
CA SER A 93 -41.76 -27.31 19.11
C SER A 93 -41.49 -28.80 18.82
N THR A 94 -42.44 -29.63 19.20
CA THR A 94 -42.44 -31.09 19.01
C THR A 94 -43.01 -31.40 17.63
N VAL A 95 -42.20 -31.97 16.73
CA VAL A 95 -42.66 -32.50 15.44
C VAL A 95 -42.48 -34.03 15.43
N PRO A 96 -43.47 -34.83 14.98
CA PRO A 96 -43.42 -36.29 15.02
C PRO A 96 -42.40 -36.88 14.05
N GLN A 97 -41.64 -37.89 14.50
CA GLN A 97 -40.80 -38.72 13.65
C GLN A 97 -41.65 -39.56 12.69
N THR A 98 -41.44 -39.35 11.38
CA THR A 98 -41.89 -40.26 10.33
C THR A 98 -40.67 -41.04 9.82
N THR A 99 -40.66 -42.34 10.07
CA THR A 99 -39.62 -43.26 9.59
C THR A 99 -39.77 -43.42 8.07
N THR A 100 -38.83 -42.86 7.31
CA THR A 100 -38.76 -43.08 5.86
C THR A 100 -37.58 -44.01 5.57
N THR A 101 -37.85 -45.15 4.95
CA THR A 101 -36.86 -46.14 4.52
C THR A 101 -36.12 -45.60 3.29
N THR A 102 -34.85 -45.23 3.45
CA THR A 102 -34.01 -44.76 2.34
C THR A 102 -33.30 -45.96 1.70
N SER A 103 -33.64 -46.26 0.45
CA SER A 103 -32.90 -47.17 -0.42
C SER A 103 -31.61 -46.49 -0.88
N THR A 104 -30.46 -47.00 -0.42
CA THR A 104 -29.14 -46.49 -0.79
C THR A 104 -28.83 -46.88 -2.23
N THR A 105 -28.91 -45.92 -3.15
CA THR A 105 -28.27 -46.03 -4.48
C THR A 105 -26.93 -45.32 -4.39
N THR A 106 -25.85 -46.09 -4.55
CA THR A 106 -24.49 -45.58 -4.65
C THR A 106 -24.33 -44.83 -5.97
N SER A 107 -24.49 -43.51 -5.94
CA SER A 107 -24.05 -42.62 -7.02
C SER A 107 -22.63 -42.15 -6.73
N THR A 108 -21.73 -42.42 -7.66
CA THR A 108 -20.38 -41.85 -7.69
C THR A 108 -20.49 -40.33 -7.74
N PRO A 109 -19.83 -39.56 -6.84
CA PRO A 109 -19.87 -38.12 -6.89
C PRO A 109 -19.15 -37.66 -8.16
N THR A 110 -19.94 -37.16 -9.13
CA THR A 110 -19.39 -36.40 -10.24
C THR A 110 -18.98 -35.04 -9.68
N VAL A 111 -17.67 -34.78 -9.64
CA VAL A 111 -17.13 -33.47 -9.30
C VAL A 111 -17.47 -32.56 -10.48
N THR A 112 -18.61 -31.89 -10.40
CA THR A 112 -18.92 -30.77 -11.29
C THR A 112 -18.04 -29.61 -10.87
N THR A 113 -16.92 -29.41 -11.57
CA THR A 113 -16.15 -28.17 -11.46
C THR A 113 -17.00 -27.06 -12.06
N THR A 114 -17.78 -26.39 -11.23
CA THR A 114 -18.53 -25.19 -11.62
C THR A 114 -17.53 -24.10 -11.97
N VAL A 115 -17.28 -23.88 -13.27
CA VAL A 115 -16.47 -22.76 -13.74
C VAL A 115 -17.31 -21.50 -13.53
N PHE A 116 -17.01 -20.74 -12.46
CA PHE A 116 -17.67 -19.47 -12.23
C PHE A 116 -17.31 -18.47 -13.32
N ALA A 117 -18.32 -17.76 -13.84
CA ALA A 117 -18.12 -16.66 -14.76
C ALA A 117 -17.14 -15.64 -14.14
N PRO A 118 -16.21 -15.07 -14.92
CA PRO A 118 -15.30 -14.06 -14.40
C PRO A 118 -16.10 -12.84 -13.95
N THR A 119 -15.71 -12.25 -12.82
CA THR A 119 -16.28 -11.01 -12.26
C THR A 119 -15.57 -9.76 -12.76
N VAL A 120 -14.34 -9.91 -13.27
CA VAL A 120 -13.49 -8.84 -13.79
C VAL A 120 -12.90 -9.26 -15.15
N ALA A 121 -12.83 -8.31 -16.08
CA ALA A 121 -12.21 -8.50 -17.38
C ALA A 121 -11.50 -7.23 -17.87
N ILE A 122 -10.64 -7.38 -18.88
CA ILE A 122 -9.96 -6.30 -19.59
C ILE A 122 -10.53 -6.23 -21.00
N THR A 123 -11.06 -5.07 -21.40
CA THR A 123 -11.60 -4.86 -22.75
C THR A 123 -10.48 -4.80 -23.81
N ASN A 124 -10.84 -4.78 -25.09
CA ASN A 124 -9.86 -4.71 -26.18
C ASN A 124 -9.01 -3.42 -26.14
N ASN A 125 -9.54 -2.32 -25.60
CA ASN A 125 -8.80 -1.08 -25.37
C ASN A 125 -8.02 -1.06 -24.04
N GLY A 126 -7.90 -2.19 -23.34
CA GLY A 126 -7.14 -2.29 -22.10
C GLY A 126 -7.85 -1.69 -20.88
N ILE A 127 -9.18 -1.50 -20.93
CA ILE A 127 -9.95 -0.96 -19.81
C ILE A 127 -10.36 -2.10 -18.89
N VAL A 128 -10.00 -1.98 -17.62
CA VAL A 128 -10.44 -2.94 -16.58
C VAL A 128 -11.88 -2.64 -16.21
N VAL A 129 -12.73 -3.66 -16.32
CA VAL A 129 -14.19 -3.56 -16.14
C VAL A 129 -14.71 -4.69 -15.29
N ARG A 130 -15.79 -4.40 -14.55
CA ARG A 130 -16.60 -5.44 -13.90
C ARG A 130 -17.44 -6.14 -14.97
N VAL A 131 -17.53 -7.46 -14.87
CA VAL A 131 -18.42 -8.26 -15.72
C VAL A 131 -19.75 -8.44 -15.00
N SER A 132 -20.84 -8.00 -15.62
CA SER A 132 -22.20 -8.22 -15.12
C SER A 132 -22.81 -9.49 -15.68
N GLU A 133 -22.64 -9.71 -16.98
CA GLU A 133 -23.22 -10.86 -17.68
C GLU A 133 -22.37 -11.21 -18.92
N ILE A 134 -22.35 -12.48 -19.29
CA ILE A 134 -21.79 -12.95 -20.56
C ILE A 134 -22.93 -13.61 -21.31
N ASN A 135 -23.26 -13.10 -22.50
CA ASN A 135 -24.32 -13.63 -23.35
C ASN A 135 -23.75 -14.11 -24.70
N THR A 136 -24.62 -14.59 -25.59
CA THR A 136 -24.20 -15.08 -26.92
C THR A 136 -23.71 -13.97 -27.84
N ASP A 137 -24.13 -12.74 -27.58
CA ASP A 137 -23.95 -11.59 -28.46
C ASP A 137 -22.79 -10.68 -27.99
N GLY A 138 -22.17 -11.00 -26.84
CA GLY A 138 -21.08 -10.26 -26.24
C GLY A 138 -21.09 -10.30 -24.71
N TRP A 139 -20.50 -9.27 -24.11
CA TRP A 139 -20.33 -9.11 -22.67
C TRP A 139 -21.07 -7.87 -22.21
N LEU A 140 -21.87 -8.00 -21.15
CA LEU A 140 -22.37 -6.84 -20.41
C LEU A 140 -21.39 -6.56 -19.27
N VAL A 141 -20.80 -5.38 -19.34
CA VAL A 141 -19.77 -4.91 -18.40
C VAL A 141 -20.22 -3.62 -17.75
N VAL A 142 -19.65 -3.32 -16.59
CA VAL A 142 -19.77 -1.99 -15.98
C VAL A 142 -18.50 -1.23 -16.24
N ASP A 143 -18.64 -0.08 -16.89
CA ASP A 143 -17.52 0.79 -17.24
C ASP A 143 -16.91 1.46 -15.99
N PRO A 144 -15.75 2.14 -16.10
CA PRO A 144 -15.11 2.82 -14.97
C PRO A 144 -15.99 3.88 -14.26
N CYS A 145 -17.12 4.24 -14.86
CA CYS A 145 -18.07 5.21 -14.36
C CYS A 145 -19.26 4.59 -13.62
N GLY A 146 -19.41 3.26 -13.65
CA GLY A 146 -20.56 2.56 -13.06
C GLY A 146 -21.71 2.35 -14.04
N ASP A 147 -21.55 2.68 -15.32
CA ASP A 147 -22.59 2.49 -16.33
C ASP A 147 -22.47 1.11 -16.99
N VAL A 148 -23.59 0.42 -17.18
CA VAL A 148 -23.62 -0.84 -17.94
C VAL A 148 -23.42 -0.55 -19.43
N LYS A 149 -22.46 -1.24 -20.03
CA LYS A 149 -22.12 -1.21 -21.46
C LYS A 149 -22.07 -2.61 -22.02
N SER A 150 -22.23 -2.72 -23.34
CA SER A 150 -21.94 -3.95 -24.06
C SER A 150 -20.58 -3.82 -24.73
N VAL A 151 -19.78 -4.89 -24.68
CA VAL A 151 -18.56 -5.04 -25.48
C VAL A 151 -18.59 -6.39 -26.20
N SER A 152 -18.01 -6.44 -27.39
CA SER A 152 -17.94 -7.64 -28.22
C SER A 152 -17.18 -8.78 -27.52
N THR A 153 -16.00 -8.48 -26.96
CA THR A 153 -15.16 -9.42 -26.22
C THR A 153 -14.38 -8.73 -25.11
N ALA A 154 -14.01 -9.49 -24.09
CA ALA A 154 -13.06 -9.06 -23.06
C ALA A 154 -12.20 -10.24 -22.59
N THR A 155 -11.04 -9.95 -22.01
CA THR A 155 -10.12 -10.95 -21.45
C THR A 155 -10.39 -11.11 -19.96
N PRO A 156 -10.81 -12.29 -19.46
CA PRO A 156 -11.01 -12.54 -18.04
C PRO A 156 -9.76 -12.27 -17.21
N VAL A 157 -9.93 -11.66 -16.04
CA VAL A 157 -8.88 -11.53 -15.03
C VAL A 157 -9.10 -12.55 -13.92
N ARG A 158 -8.06 -13.31 -13.57
CA ARG A 158 -8.09 -14.39 -12.57
C ARG A 158 -6.76 -14.48 -11.84
N ASP A 159 -6.77 -15.18 -10.71
CA ASP A 159 -5.58 -15.59 -9.95
C ASP A 159 -4.65 -14.42 -9.56
N ILE A 160 -5.25 -13.25 -9.30
CA ILE A 160 -4.53 -12.04 -8.90
C ILE A 160 -4.18 -12.10 -7.42
N ARG A 161 -2.91 -11.88 -7.08
CA ARG A 161 -2.44 -11.78 -5.69
C ARG A 161 -2.38 -10.34 -5.21
N VAL A 162 -2.15 -9.39 -6.13
CA VAL A 162 -1.97 -7.96 -5.80
C VAL A 162 -2.81 -7.08 -6.71
N VAL A 163 -3.52 -6.12 -6.12
CA VAL A 163 -4.17 -5.03 -6.85
C VAL A 163 -3.42 -3.74 -6.60
N LEU A 164 -3.03 -3.07 -7.67
CA LEU A 164 -2.43 -1.73 -7.64
C LEU A 164 -3.45 -0.70 -8.13
N ASP A 165 -3.75 0.29 -7.30
CA ASP A 165 -4.66 1.36 -7.66
C ASP A 165 -3.88 2.66 -7.86
N PRO A 166 -3.51 3.03 -9.10
CA PRO A 166 -2.99 4.37 -9.35
C PRO A 166 -4.12 5.39 -9.14
N GLY A 167 -4.00 6.18 -8.07
CA GLY A 167 -4.98 7.17 -7.66
C GLY A 167 -5.33 8.16 -8.77
N HIS A 168 -6.52 8.76 -8.70
CA HIS A 168 -7.01 9.75 -9.66
C HIS A 168 -7.13 9.20 -11.11
N GLY A 169 -7.16 10.06 -12.14
CA GLY A 169 -7.19 9.66 -13.55
C GLY A 169 -8.07 10.55 -14.44
N GLY A 170 -7.60 10.83 -15.65
CA GLY A 170 -8.33 11.61 -16.66
C GLY A 170 -8.75 12.99 -16.16
N LYS A 171 -10.06 13.21 -16.02
CA LYS A 171 -10.65 14.49 -15.54
C LYS A 171 -10.29 14.86 -14.10
N ASP A 172 -9.82 13.89 -13.32
CA ASP A 172 -9.34 14.11 -11.97
C ASP A 172 -7.81 14.02 -12.02
N PRO A 173 -7.09 15.15 -12.09
CA PRO A 173 -5.63 15.13 -12.16
C PRO A 173 -4.98 14.92 -10.78
N GLY A 174 -5.76 14.97 -9.69
CA GLY A 174 -5.24 15.10 -8.33
C GLY A 174 -4.47 16.42 -8.16
N ALA A 175 -3.39 16.36 -7.38
CA ALA A 175 -2.44 17.46 -7.22
C ALA A 175 -1.74 17.83 -8.55
N ARG A 176 -1.18 19.04 -8.60
CA ARG A 176 -0.28 19.45 -9.68
C ARG A 176 1.01 20.00 -9.10
N GLY A 177 2.13 19.48 -9.58
CA GLY A 177 3.45 19.96 -9.20
C GLY A 177 3.84 21.26 -9.92
N PRO A 178 4.93 21.90 -9.49
CA PRO A 178 5.44 23.15 -10.07
C PRO A 178 5.85 23.04 -11.55
N THR A 179 6.07 21.82 -12.04
CA THR A 179 6.42 21.51 -13.44
C THR A 179 5.18 21.29 -14.32
N GLY A 180 3.98 21.34 -13.75
CA GLY A 180 2.73 20.97 -14.42
C GLY A 180 2.41 19.46 -14.40
N LEU A 181 3.30 18.63 -13.84
CA LEU A 181 3.09 17.20 -13.65
C LEU A 181 1.82 16.97 -12.80
N ALA A 182 0.87 16.22 -13.36
CA ALA A 182 -0.35 15.81 -12.67
C ALA A 182 -0.08 14.57 -11.81
N GLU A 183 -0.68 14.53 -10.63
CA GLU A 183 -0.61 13.40 -9.71
C GLU A 183 -1.09 12.11 -10.37
N SER A 184 -2.23 12.15 -11.07
CA SER A 184 -2.79 11.00 -11.78
C SER A 184 -1.81 10.34 -12.74
N ARG A 185 -0.97 11.14 -13.41
CA ARG A 185 0.05 10.67 -14.35
C ARG A 185 1.22 10.04 -13.61
N LEU A 186 1.69 10.68 -12.54
CA LEU A 186 2.81 10.15 -11.76
C LEU A 186 2.42 8.86 -11.04
N ASN A 187 1.23 8.81 -10.43
CA ASN A 187 0.67 7.61 -9.80
C ASN A 187 0.60 6.44 -10.80
N LEU A 188 0.15 6.70 -12.03
CA LEU A 188 0.10 5.68 -13.09
C LEU A 188 1.49 5.18 -13.47
N GLN A 189 2.47 6.08 -13.63
CA GLN A 189 3.83 5.70 -13.97
C GLN A 189 4.47 4.82 -12.89
N VAL A 190 4.28 5.17 -11.62
CA VAL A 190 4.77 4.36 -10.49
C VAL A 190 4.06 3.01 -10.46
N ALA A 191 2.74 2.97 -10.56
CA ALA A 191 1.99 1.71 -10.53
C ALA A 191 2.39 0.75 -11.67
N LEU A 192 2.57 1.27 -12.89
CA LEU A 192 3.05 0.46 -14.03
C LEU A 192 4.47 -0.09 -13.80
N ALA A 193 5.37 0.72 -13.24
CA ALA A 193 6.71 0.27 -12.90
C ALA A 193 6.71 -0.80 -11.80
N VAL A 194 5.89 -0.63 -10.75
CA VAL A 194 5.70 -1.64 -9.70
C VAL A 194 5.12 -2.93 -10.28
N ALA A 195 4.10 -2.84 -11.14
CA ALA A 195 3.50 -4.01 -11.79
C ALA A 195 4.52 -4.81 -12.59
N GLY A 196 5.38 -4.14 -13.39
CA GLY A 196 6.44 -4.81 -14.13
C GLY A 196 7.48 -5.48 -13.22
N LEU A 197 7.80 -4.88 -12.08
CA LEU A 197 8.69 -5.50 -11.08
C LEU A 197 8.05 -6.71 -10.40
N LEU A 198 6.76 -6.66 -10.10
CA LEU A 198 6.02 -7.78 -9.52
C LEU A 198 5.84 -8.93 -10.54
N GLU A 199 5.65 -8.62 -11.81
CA GLU A 199 5.65 -9.61 -12.90
C GLU A 199 6.98 -10.36 -12.98
N LEU A 200 8.11 -9.65 -12.92
CA LEU A 200 9.45 -10.26 -12.87
C LEU A 200 9.69 -11.12 -11.62
N ARG A 201 8.90 -10.93 -10.57
CA ARG A 201 8.92 -11.72 -9.33
C ARG A 201 7.85 -12.81 -9.31
N GLU A 202 7.17 -13.04 -10.43
CA GLU A 202 6.10 -14.03 -10.57
C GLU A 202 4.93 -13.78 -9.59
N ILE A 203 4.63 -12.52 -9.28
CA ILE A 203 3.51 -12.10 -8.44
C ILE A 203 2.38 -11.58 -9.35
N PRO A 204 1.31 -12.36 -9.57
CA PRO A 204 0.18 -11.95 -10.41
C PRO A 204 -0.46 -10.67 -9.89
N THR A 205 -0.46 -9.64 -10.73
CA THR A 205 -0.84 -8.27 -10.36
C THR A 205 -1.84 -7.70 -11.35
N MET A 206 -2.87 -7.02 -10.85
CA MET A 206 -3.81 -6.24 -11.66
C MET A 206 -3.71 -4.75 -11.28
N LEU A 207 -3.84 -3.86 -12.27
CA LEU A 207 -4.05 -2.44 -12.00
C LEU A 207 -5.55 -2.11 -12.07
N THR A 208 -6.08 -1.24 -11.20
CA THR A 208 -7.45 -0.71 -11.37
C THR A 208 -7.60 0.09 -12.67
N ARG A 209 -6.52 0.75 -13.11
CA ARG A 209 -6.40 1.36 -14.43
C ARG A 209 -4.98 1.26 -14.98
N ALA A 210 -4.86 0.94 -16.26
CA ALA A 210 -3.59 0.92 -16.99
C ALA A 210 -3.40 2.14 -17.91
N GLY A 211 -4.37 3.06 -17.94
CA GLY A 211 -4.35 4.29 -18.72
C GLY A 211 -4.76 5.52 -17.91
N ASP A 212 -4.64 6.70 -18.53
CA ASP A 212 -5.05 7.97 -17.92
C ASP A 212 -6.54 8.26 -18.18
N TYR A 213 -7.40 7.45 -17.58
CA TYR A 213 -8.84 7.64 -17.58
C TYR A 213 -9.37 7.68 -16.14
N TYR A 214 -10.52 8.33 -15.96
CA TYR A 214 -11.17 8.37 -14.66
C TYR A 214 -11.84 7.03 -14.34
N MET A 215 -11.68 6.58 -13.10
CA MET A 215 -12.44 5.47 -12.53
C MET A 215 -13.03 5.91 -11.19
N SER A 216 -14.31 5.60 -10.97
CA SER A 216 -15.01 5.91 -9.73
C SER A 216 -14.41 5.14 -8.54
N LEU A 217 -14.58 5.67 -7.32
CA LEU A 217 -14.07 4.99 -6.13
C LEU A 217 -14.78 3.65 -5.89
N ASP A 218 -16.07 3.57 -6.21
CA ASP A 218 -16.85 2.35 -6.01
C ASP A 218 -16.42 1.25 -6.99
N GLU A 219 -16.08 1.60 -8.24
CA GLU A 219 -15.53 0.63 -9.19
C GLU A 219 -14.15 0.13 -8.75
N ARG A 220 -13.27 1.01 -8.25
CA ARG A 220 -11.94 0.60 -7.75
C ARG A 220 -12.07 -0.41 -6.62
N VAL A 221 -12.95 -0.13 -5.65
CA VAL A 221 -13.21 -1.04 -4.52
C VAL A 221 -13.77 -2.37 -5.03
N PHE A 222 -14.78 -2.33 -5.91
CA PHE A 222 -15.36 -3.54 -6.48
C PHE A 222 -14.30 -4.41 -7.16
N LEU A 223 -13.51 -3.82 -8.07
CA LEU A 223 -12.49 -4.55 -8.83
C LEU A 223 -11.44 -5.16 -7.89
N GLY A 224 -11.06 -4.43 -6.84
CA GLY A 224 -10.15 -4.91 -5.80
C GLY A 224 -10.63 -6.18 -5.10
N ASP A 225 -11.86 -6.14 -4.60
CA ASP A 225 -12.45 -7.25 -3.86
C ASP A 225 -12.87 -8.42 -4.77
N ALA A 226 -13.29 -8.14 -6.00
CA ALA A 226 -13.81 -9.14 -6.92
C ALA A 226 -12.78 -10.19 -7.37
N VAL A 227 -11.48 -9.87 -7.27
CA VAL A 227 -10.38 -10.78 -7.64
C VAL A 227 -9.80 -11.56 -6.46
N ASN A 228 -10.29 -11.33 -5.23
CA ASN A 228 -9.80 -11.97 -3.99
C ASN A 228 -8.28 -11.91 -3.82
N ALA A 229 -7.70 -10.73 -4.09
CA ALA A 229 -6.26 -10.51 -3.90
C ALA A 229 -5.87 -10.58 -2.42
N GLU A 230 -4.58 -10.79 -2.16
CA GLU A 230 -4.01 -10.76 -0.81
C GLU A 230 -3.65 -9.33 -0.37
N ALA A 231 -3.35 -8.44 -1.34
CA ALA A 231 -3.02 -7.04 -1.06
C ALA A 231 -3.64 -6.09 -2.08
N PHE A 232 -4.17 -4.97 -1.60
CA PHE A 232 -4.60 -3.82 -2.40
C PHE A 232 -3.76 -2.59 -2.01
N VAL A 233 -2.99 -2.03 -2.94
CA VAL A 233 -2.17 -0.83 -2.69
C VAL A 233 -2.64 0.32 -3.56
N SER A 234 -3.19 1.35 -2.94
CA SER A 234 -3.52 2.62 -3.61
C SER A 234 -2.31 3.56 -3.57
N ILE A 235 -1.87 4.03 -4.74
CA ILE A 235 -0.64 4.81 -4.92
C ILE A 235 -0.99 6.26 -5.23
N HIS A 236 -0.48 7.16 -4.40
CA HIS A 236 -0.76 8.60 -4.41
C HIS A 236 0.49 9.45 -4.16
N HIS A 237 0.38 10.75 -4.49
CA HIS A 237 1.36 11.76 -4.08
C HIS A 237 0.65 12.96 -3.46
N ASN A 238 1.04 13.27 -2.24
CA ASN A 238 0.43 14.28 -1.42
C ASN A 238 0.39 15.67 -2.10
N ALA A 239 -0.67 16.42 -1.82
CA ALA A 239 -0.88 17.78 -2.32
C ALA A 239 -0.61 18.92 -1.31
N PRO A 240 -0.93 18.80 0.00
CA PRO A 240 -0.94 19.98 0.85
C PRO A 240 0.50 20.46 1.10
N THR A 241 0.77 21.75 1.03
CA THR A 241 2.05 22.31 1.48
C THR A 241 2.12 22.18 3.01
N ALA A 242 2.51 21.01 3.50
CA ALA A 242 2.86 20.82 4.90
C ALA A 242 4.15 21.60 5.24
N ALA A 243 4.61 21.49 6.49
CA ALA A 243 5.78 22.23 6.94
C ALA A 243 7.05 21.74 6.21
N LYS A 244 8.04 22.64 6.09
CA LYS A 244 9.39 22.24 5.67
C LYS A 244 9.97 21.25 6.67
N SER A 245 10.68 20.28 6.16
CA SER A 245 11.27 19.16 6.88
C SER A 245 12.66 18.86 6.33
N ASN A 246 13.51 18.32 7.18
CA ASN A 246 14.78 17.70 6.79
C ASN A 246 14.64 16.21 6.44
N LYS A 247 13.43 15.66 6.57
CA LYS A 247 13.07 14.25 6.31
C LYS A 247 11.88 14.16 5.35
N PRO A 248 11.80 13.12 4.50
CA PRO A 248 10.63 12.89 3.64
C PRO A 248 9.33 12.83 4.45
N GLY A 249 8.24 13.25 3.83
CA GLY A 249 6.91 13.20 4.42
C GLY A 249 6.05 12.05 3.90
N THR A 250 6.65 10.87 3.68
CA THR A 250 5.91 9.68 3.25
C THR A 250 4.85 9.33 4.29
N GLU A 251 3.63 9.07 3.83
CA GLU A 251 2.52 8.65 4.68
C GLU A 251 1.89 7.39 4.12
N VAL A 252 1.53 6.43 4.97
CA VAL A 252 0.80 5.24 4.56
C VAL A 252 -0.40 5.04 5.48
N PHE A 253 -1.59 5.07 4.91
CA PHE A 253 -2.84 4.95 5.64
C PHE A 253 -3.26 3.49 5.70
N ALA A 254 -3.34 2.96 6.93
CA ALA A 254 -3.89 1.64 7.21
C ALA A 254 -5.38 1.73 7.55
N GLN A 255 -6.11 0.67 7.25
CA GLN A 255 -7.50 0.46 7.63
C GLN A 255 -7.60 0.21 9.13
N THR A 256 -8.63 0.80 9.74
CA THR A 256 -8.89 0.65 11.16
C THR A 256 -9.41 -0.75 11.47
N GLY A 257 -8.76 -1.45 12.40
CA GLY A 257 -9.14 -2.79 12.84
C GLY A 257 -8.58 -3.95 12.01
N ASP A 258 -7.77 -3.68 10.97
CA ASP A 258 -7.10 -4.71 10.17
C ASP A 258 -5.58 -4.72 10.46
N ASP A 259 -5.10 -5.81 11.07
CA ASP A 259 -3.69 -6.02 11.39
C ASP A 259 -2.82 -6.31 10.15
N GLY A 260 -3.39 -6.93 9.12
CA GLY A 260 -2.73 -7.13 7.83
C GLY A 260 -2.52 -5.79 7.12
N SER A 261 -3.53 -4.92 7.14
CA SER A 261 -3.45 -3.56 6.60
C SER A 261 -2.40 -2.73 7.35
N ALA A 262 -2.40 -2.82 8.69
CA ALA A 262 -1.38 -2.21 9.53
C ALA A 262 0.04 -2.67 9.17
N ARG A 263 0.25 -3.98 9.00
CA ARG A 263 1.54 -4.55 8.61
C ARG A 263 1.97 -4.09 7.21
N LEU A 264 1.07 -4.16 6.23
CA LEU A 264 1.32 -3.71 4.85
C LEU A 264 1.71 -2.24 4.83
N ALA A 265 0.99 -1.39 5.56
CA ALA A 265 1.29 0.04 5.66
C ALA A 265 2.69 0.30 6.26
N GLY A 266 3.05 -0.44 7.32
CA GLY A 266 4.36 -0.35 7.93
C GLY A 266 5.51 -0.74 6.99
N LEU A 267 5.33 -1.82 6.21
CA LEU A 267 6.33 -2.28 5.23
C LEU A 267 6.51 -1.27 4.09
N LEU A 268 5.40 -0.81 3.50
CA LEU A 268 5.41 0.20 2.45
C LEU A 268 6.10 1.49 2.93
N HIS A 269 5.75 1.95 4.14
CA HIS A 269 6.36 3.14 4.71
C HIS A 269 7.86 2.98 4.86
N GLN A 270 8.32 1.89 5.49
CA GLN A 270 9.74 1.67 5.76
C GLN A 270 10.58 1.67 4.48
N GLU A 271 10.22 0.82 3.51
CA GLU A 271 10.99 0.65 2.28
C GLU A 271 11.05 1.96 1.46
N VAL A 272 9.93 2.68 1.35
CA VAL A 272 9.88 3.95 0.60
C VAL A 272 10.61 5.06 1.34
N PHE A 273 10.37 5.20 2.65
CA PHE A 273 10.99 6.26 3.46
C PHE A 273 12.51 6.15 3.47
N GLU A 274 13.06 4.94 3.65
CA GLU A 274 14.51 4.73 3.70
C GLU A 274 15.21 5.17 2.41
N VAL A 275 14.64 4.84 1.25
CA VAL A 275 15.21 5.23 -0.05
C VAL A 275 15.13 6.73 -0.27
N LEU A 276 14.02 7.37 0.11
CA LEU A 276 13.88 8.83 -0.03
C LEU A 276 14.75 9.60 0.97
N ASP A 277 14.90 9.12 2.21
CA ASP A 277 15.68 9.77 3.26
C ASP A 277 17.18 9.77 2.96
N ALA A 278 17.65 8.80 2.17
CA ALA A 278 19.02 8.74 1.68
C ALA A 278 19.35 9.82 0.63
N ILE A 279 18.35 10.52 0.08
CA ILE A 279 18.56 11.53 -0.96
C ILE A 279 18.86 12.89 -0.33
N GLU A 280 20.07 13.38 -0.61
CA GLU A 280 20.51 14.70 -0.20
C GLU A 280 20.04 15.82 -1.15
N GLY A 281 20.06 17.05 -0.66
CA GLY A 281 19.81 18.24 -1.50
C GLY A 281 18.34 18.54 -1.79
N ILE A 282 17.41 17.74 -1.25
CA ILE A 282 15.97 17.99 -1.35
C ILE A 282 15.47 18.65 -0.06
N GLN A 283 14.79 19.78 -0.18
CA GLN A 283 14.01 20.32 0.92
C GLN A 283 12.67 19.58 0.97
N TRP A 284 12.56 18.61 1.88
CA TRP A 284 11.37 17.81 2.06
C TRP A 284 10.24 18.57 2.73
N THR A 285 9.01 18.23 2.41
CA THR A 285 7.81 18.64 3.11
C THR A 285 7.31 17.44 3.91
N SER A 286 6.97 17.68 5.18
CA SER A 286 6.44 16.63 6.04
C SER A 286 5.44 17.20 7.03
N ARG A 287 4.47 16.39 7.39
CA ARG A 287 3.63 16.64 8.56
C ARG A 287 4.34 16.10 9.79
N TRP A 288 4.05 16.72 10.94
CA TRP A 288 4.61 16.28 12.22
C TRP A 288 4.20 14.84 12.59
N ASP A 289 3.10 14.34 12.00
CA ASP A 289 2.55 13.00 12.14
C ASP A 289 2.67 12.17 10.86
N ALA A 290 3.63 12.47 9.98
CA ALA A 290 3.90 11.62 8.82
C ALA A 290 4.50 10.26 9.26
N GLY A 291 4.12 9.19 8.59
CA GLY A 291 4.46 7.82 8.98
C GLY A 291 3.49 6.78 8.42
N ALA A 292 3.55 5.55 8.94
CA ALA A 292 2.42 4.62 8.84
C ALA A 292 1.38 5.00 9.91
N LEU A 293 0.13 5.26 9.54
CA LEU A 293 -0.89 5.77 10.47
C LEU A 293 -2.31 5.39 10.04
N ARG A 294 -3.26 5.61 10.95
CA ARG A 294 -4.69 5.59 10.65
C ARG A 294 -5.20 7.02 10.48
N VAL A 295 -6.06 7.23 9.49
CA VAL A 295 -6.73 8.51 9.27
C VAL A 295 -8.24 8.28 9.35
N VAL A 296 -8.89 8.86 10.34
CA VAL A 296 -10.32 8.71 10.61
C VAL A 296 -11.07 10.02 10.38
N ASN A 297 -12.34 9.94 9.99
CA ASN A 297 -13.24 11.08 9.91
C ASN A 297 -13.71 11.50 11.32
N SER A 298 -14.49 12.58 11.42
CA SER A 298 -15.02 13.04 12.72
C SER A 298 -16.04 12.09 13.38
N ALA A 299 -16.53 11.08 12.65
CA ALA A 299 -17.40 10.02 13.17
C ALA A 299 -16.62 8.78 13.65
N GLY A 300 -15.32 8.71 13.39
CA GLY A 300 -14.44 7.60 13.79
C GLY A 300 -14.22 6.53 12.73
N ASP A 301 -14.85 6.61 11.56
CA ASP A 301 -14.57 5.68 10.45
C ASP A 301 -13.31 6.11 9.69
N ASP A 302 -12.64 5.19 9.00
CA ASP A 302 -11.53 5.54 8.09
C ASP A 302 -11.96 6.64 7.09
N ALA A 303 -11.15 7.68 6.98
CA ALA A 303 -11.51 8.91 6.28
C ALA A 303 -11.68 8.70 4.76
N TYR A 304 -10.77 7.92 4.17
CA TYR A 304 -10.70 7.68 2.73
C TYR A 304 -11.47 6.42 2.34
N SER A 305 -12.31 6.50 1.30
CA SER A 305 -13.16 5.37 0.92
C SER A 305 -12.37 4.14 0.44
N LEU A 306 -11.20 4.36 -0.16
CA LEU A 306 -10.30 3.28 -0.61
C LEU A 306 -9.54 2.60 0.54
N VAL A 307 -9.60 3.17 1.75
CA VAL A 307 -9.14 2.53 2.97
C VAL A 307 -10.32 1.89 3.71
N ARG A 308 -11.45 2.60 3.77
CA ARG A 308 -12.62 2.19 4.55
C ARG A 308 -13.38 0.99 3.97
N LYS A 309 -13.56 0.95 2.65
CA LYS A 309 -14.54 0.06 2.00
C LYS A 309 -14.01 -1.32 1.57
N PRO A 310 -12.77 -1.46 1.05
CA PRO A 310 -12.29 -2.77 0.61
C PRO A 310 -12.37 -3.81 1.73
N GLN A 311 -12.72 -5.03 1.35
CA GLN A 311 -12.61 -6.21 2.21
C GLN A 311 -11.23 -6.86 2.08
N THR A 312 -10.59 -6.68 0.93
CA THR A 312 -9.19 -7.03 0.70
C THR A 312 -8.29 -6.21 1.63
N THR A 313 -7.30 -6.86 2.23
CA THR A 313 -6.26 -6.16 3.01
C THR A 313 -5.61 -5.08 2.16
N ASN A 314 -5.72 -3.83 2.60
CA ASN A 314 -5.38 -2.67 1.78
C ASN A 314 -4.46 -1.68 2.51
N ALA A 315 -3.80 -0.81 1.74
CA ALA A 315 -3.13 0.37 2.25
C ALA A 315 -3.14 1.48 1.19
N LEU A 316 -3.22 2.74 1.63
CA LEU A 316 -3.08 3.92 0.75
C LEU A 316 -1.73 4.58 1.02
N LEU A 317 -0.85 4.57 0.02
CA LEU A 317 0.50 5.11 0.06
C LEU A 317 0.53 6.52 -0.56
N GLU A 318 0.83 7.51 0.26
CA GLU A 318 1.19 8.87 -0.14
C GLU A 318 2.72 9.01 -0.14
N ILE A 319 3.35 8.90 -1.32
CA ILE A 319 4.80 8.71 -1.42
C ILE A 319 5.58 9.96 -0.97
N ALA A 320 5.23 11.11 -1.54
CA ALA A 320 5.91 12.40 -1.36
C ALA A 320 4.96 13.55 -1.72
N TYR A 321 5.35 14.81 -1.43
CA TYR A 321 4.49 15.98 -1.63
C TYR A 321 4.68 16.61 -3.02
N LEU A 322 3.86 16.23 -4.00
CA LEU A 322 3.98 16.70 -5.39
C LEU A 322 3.84 18.22 -5.55
N ALA A 323 3.00 18.87 -4.74
CA ALA A 323 2.83 20.32 -4.82
C ALA A 323 3.99 21.11 -4.18
N SER A 324 4.89 20.46 -3.43
CA SER A 324 6.08 21.11 -2.87
C SER A 324 7.00 21.57 -4.00
N PRO A 325 7.45 22.84 -4.02
CA PRO A 325 8.33 23.34 -5.09
C PRO A 325 9.65 22.58 -5.24
N SER A 326 10.20 22.07 -4.13
CA SER A 326 11.45 21.33 -4.12
C SER A 326 11.22 19.89 -4.56
N GLU A 327 10.31 19.17 -3.89
CA GLU A 327 10.01 17.78 -4.21
C GLU A 327 9.44 17.66 -5.61
N GLY A 328 8.41 18.43 -5.97
CA GLY A 328 7.76 18.31 -7.28
C GLY A 328 8.69 18.49 -8.50
N LYS A 329 9.84 19.16 -8.34
CA LYS A 329 10.92 19.15 -9.36
C LYS A 329 11.68 17.84 -9.39
N PHE A 330 12.03 17.31 -8.22
CA PHE A 330 12.67 16.00 -8.06
C PHE A 330 11.77 14.85 -8.54
N LEU A 331 10.49 14.86 -8.19
CA LEU A 331 9.52 13.83 -8.62
C LEU A 331 9.31 13.82 -10.15
N ALA A 332 9.59 14.93 -10.82
CA ALA A 332 9.51 15.05 -12.28
C ALA A 332 10.78 14.61 -13.01
N THR A 333 11.81 14.13 -12.29
CA THR A 333 13.05 13.61 -12.91
C THR A 333 12.85 12.19 -13.44
N GLU A 334 13.65 11.81 -14.43
CA GLU A 334 13.55 10.51 -15.12
C GLU A 334 13.75 9.31 -14.19
N ASN A 335 14.52 9.48 -13.11
CA ASN A 335 14.90 8.39 -12.21
C ASN A 335 13.89 8.17 -11.06
N TYR A 336 13.03 9.15 -10.77
CA TYR A 336 12.18 9.10 -9.59
C TYR A 336 11.24 7.88 -9.58
N VAL A 337 10.61 7.58 -10.72
CA VAL A 337 9.66 6.46 -10.82
C VAL A 337 10.32 5.13 -10.46
N GLN A 338 11.50 4.85 -10.99
CA GLN A 338 12.22 3.60 -10.68
C GLN A 338 12.73 3.58 -9.24
N LEU A 339 13.18 4.74 -8.73
CA LEU A 339 13.64 4.89 -7.35
C LEU A 339 12.59 4.43 -6.34
N VAL A 340 11.31 4.76 -6.56
CA VAL A 340 10.23 4.40 -5.63
C VAL A 340 9.52 3.09 -6.00
N ALA A 341 9.53 2.67 -7.27
CA ALA A 341 8.90 1.42 -7.68
C ALA A 341 9.56 0.19 -7.06
N HIS A 342 10.89 0.16 -6.98
CA HIS A 342 11.64 -0.93 -6.34
C HIS A 342 11.26 -1.18 -4.88
N PRO A 343 11.34 -0.19 -3.96
CA PRO A 343 10.96 -0.40 -2.56
C PRO A 343 9.47 -0.76 -2.39
N ILE A 344 8.57 -0.22 -3.21
CA ILE A 344 7.14 -0.60 -3.17
C ILE A 344 6.97 -2.08 -3.52
N ALA A 345 7.60 -2.56 -4.60
CA ALA A 345 7.54 -3.96 -4.99
C ALA A 345 8.14 -4.87 -3.89
N THR A 346 9.24 -4.44 -3.26
CA THR A 346 9.89 -5.16 -2.16
C THR A 346 9.00 -5.26 -0.93
N ALA A 347 8.33 -4.17 -0.54
CA ALA A 347 7.37 -4.19 0.56
C ALA A 347 6.22 -5.16 0.31
N ILE A 348 5.67 -5.16 -0.92
CA ILE A 348 4.58 -6.07 -1.32
C ILE A 348 5.04 -7.53 -1.29
N GLU A 349 6.19 -7.84 -1.89
CA GLU A 349 6.75 -9.20 -1.86
C GLU A 349 7.01 -9.67 -0.41
N THR A 350 7.58 -8.81 0.43
CA THR A 350 7.82 -9.09 1.85
C THR A 350 6.51 -9.35 2.59
N PHE A 351 5.46 -8.58 2.30
CA PHE A 351 4.13 -8.78 2.85
C PHE A 351 3.58 -10.16 2.48
N LEU A 352 3.75 -10.60 1.23
CA LEU A 352 3.22 -11.87 0.71
C LEU A 352 4.02 -13.12 1.10
N THR A 353 5.28 -12.98 1.51
CA THR A 353 6.21 -14.12 1.62
C THR A 353 6.84 -14.30 3.00
N THR A 354 6.69 -13.33 3.89
CA THR A 354 7.27 -13.37 5.24
C THR A 354 6.26 -12.86 6.28
N ASP A 355 6.62 -12.97 7.56
CA ASP A 355 5.92 -12.34 8.68
C ASP A 355 6.61 -11.04 9.14
N ASP A 356 7.61 -10.54 8.39
CA ASP A 356 8.34 -9.33 8.77
C ASP A 356 7.37 -8.16 8.94
N VAL A 357 7.59 -7.38 10.00
CA VAL A 357 6.86 -6.14 10.23
C VAL A 357 7.70 -4.96 9.75
N GLY A 358 7.04 -3.93 9.25
CA GLY A 358 7.71 -2.68 8.90
C GLY A 358 7.68 -1.66 10.04
N THR A 359 7.67 -0.37 9.69
CA THR A 359 7.56 0.71 10.67
C THR A 359 6.26 0.56 11.48
N PRO A 360 6.30 0.62 12.83
CA PRO A 360 5.09 0.60 13.64
C PRO A 360 4.15 1.75 13.28
N LEU A 361 2.83 1.52 13.42
CA LEU A 361 1.89 2.62 13.24
C LEU A 361 2.05 3.67 14.32
N ILE A 362 1.86 4.92 13.92
CA ILE A 362 1.63 6.02 14.84
C ILE A 362 0.36 5.71 15.64
N GLU A 363 0.51 5.66 16.96
CA GLU A 363 -0.55 5.24 17.89
C GLU A 363 -1.78 6.15 17.81
N ARG A 364 -1.57 7.46 17.68
CA ARG A 364 -2.65 8.43 17.55
C ARG A 364 -3.13 8.52 16.11
N ALA A 365 -4.38 8.10 15.88
CA ALA A 365 -5.06 8.32 14.61
C ALA A 365 -5.20 9.83 14.30
N ARG A 366 -5.03 10.19 13.02
CA ARG A 366 -5.28 11.54 12.51
C ARG A 366 -6.77 11.70 12.22
N VAL A 367 -7.37 12.79 12.71
CA VAL A 367 -8.74 13.15 12.33
C VAL A 367 -8.71 14.03 11.09
N HIS A 368 -9.34 13.58 10.00
CA HIS A 368 -9.45 14.33 8.74
C HIS A 368 -10.77 14.01 8.04
N ASN A 369 -11.48 15.04 7.57
CA ASN A 369 -12.69 14.91 6.77
C ASN A 369 -12.38 15.32 5.32
N PRO A 370 -12.01 14.37 4.44
CA PRO A 370 -11.65 14.70 3.07
C PRO A 370 -12.86 15.22 2.31
N THR A 371 -12.65 16.25 1.48
CA THR A 371 -13.68 16.69 0.53
C THR A 371 -13.87 15.61 -0.53
N GLY A 372 -15.13 15.23 -0.81
CA GLY A 372 -15.43 14.20 -1.81
C GLY A 372 -14.84 14.53 -3.18
N GLY A 373 -14.42 13.48 -3.91
CA GLY A 373 -13.86 13.61 -5.25
C GLY A 373 -14.85 14.13 -6.30
N ARG A 374 -14.33 14.57 -7.45
CA ARG A 374 -15.13 15.09 -8.57
C ARG A 374 -16.05 13.99 -9.11
N ARG A 375 -17.37 14.22 -9.15
CA ARG A 375 -18.38 13.20 -9.50
C ARG A 375 -18.78 13.10 -10.99
N THR A 376 -18.38 14.04 -11.85
CA THR A 376 -18.80 14.09 -13.27
C THR A 376 -18.13 13.04 -14.13
N CYS A 377 -18.77 11.96 -14.56
CA CYS A 377 -18.06 10.86 -15.22
C CYS A 377 -17.95 11.04 -16.76
N PRO A 378 -16.74 11.21 -17.33
CA PRO A 378 -16.58 11.26 -18.78
C PRO A 378 -16.68 9.87 -19.39
N THR A 379 -17.16 9.80 -20.64
CA THR A 379 -17.19 8.56 -21.42
C THR A 379 -15.77 8.04 -21.65
N VAL A 380 -15.60 6.72 -21.54
CA VAL A 380 -14.38 6.00 -21.91
C VAL A 380 -14.72 5.04 -23.04
N GLU A 381 -13.88 4.99 -24.08
CA GLU A 381 -14.05 4.09 -25.22
C GLU A 381 -13.55 2.69 -24.84
N LEU A 382 -14.48 1.74 -24.71
CA LEU A 382 -14.18 0.40 -24.21
C LEU A 382 -13.65 -0.55 -25.29
N GLU A 383 -14.02 -0.35 -26.55
CA GLU A 383 -13.67 -1.20 -27.68
C GLU A 383 -13.45 -0.39 -28.96
#